data_AF-A0A0I9UN66-F1
#
_entry.id   AF-A0A0I9UN66-F1
#
_cell.length_a   1.000
_cell.length_b   1.000
_cell.length_c   1.000
_cell.angle_alpha   90.00
_cell.angle_beta   90.00
_cell.angle_gamma   90.00
#
_symmetry.space_group_name_H-M   'P 1'
#
loop_
_entity.id
_entity.type
_entity.pdbx_description
1 polymer ?
#
loop_
_entity_poly.entity_id
_entity_poly.type
_entity_poly.pdbx_seq_one_letter_code
_entity_poly.pdbx_strand_id
1 'polypeptide(L)'
;MIETRKTEIRYVTSDPKKMLNMYLAKRVLKTWEESFIDEDTGETVIIERNEILFDRGTLIDQDTLAKIRFSMEADGIKEVEVSNQNRLAFENENNYLYPYIAQAQIGDKKHKFLLYATGIQNACIILKDYIELNYQFGFTPTMIKEFDSCVILTDNLKERKVDDASLAYLKNEITMAEYVDKMDDETEDRDEESKPNEKKFYQIETKITFTEGDNEDERVQTFVVNTFNVDRAMMLITHYLKNKEEECEKQAKEKGHEFRKREIHTAIESAKPIPVGRFIPKEFSMAYME
;
A
#
# COMPACT_ATOMS: atom_id res chain seq x y z
N MET A 1 7.62 26.45 27.61
CA MET A 1 6.66 25.32 27.72
C MET A 1 6.73 24.56 26.41
N ILE A 2 6.68 23.23 26.41
CA ILE A 2 6.78 22.44 25.17
C ILE A 2 5.39 22.40 24.50
N GLU A 3 5.34 22.76 23.22
CA GLU A 3 4.13 22.69 22.42
C GLU A 3 3.84 21.24 22.02
N THR A 4 2.64 20.76 22.35
CA THR A 4 2.15 19.42 22.03
C THR A 4 0.67 19.49 21.72
N ARG A 5 0.11 18.45 21.09
CA ARG A 5 -1.36 18.37 20.87
C ARG A 5 -2.15 18.48 22.17
N LYS A 6 -1.57 18.07 23.31
CA LYS A 6 -2.20 18.14 24.63
C LYS A 6 -2.20 19.54 25.24
N THR A 7 -1.32 20.43 24.76
CA THR A 7 -1.23 21.83 25.19
C THR A 7 -1.79 22.80 24.14
N GLU A 8 -2.40 22.25 23.09
CA GLU A 8 -3.09 23.03 22.06
C GLU A 8 -4.41 23.56 22.63
N ILE A 9 -4.58 24.87 22.54
CA ILE A 9 -5.83 25.56 22.83
C ILE A 9 -6.35 26.05 21.49
N ARG A 10 -7.40 25.40 21.01
CA ARG A 10 -8.05 25.68 19.73
C ARG A 10 -9.52 25.96 19.96
N TYR A 11 -10.01 27.07 19.40
CA TYR A 11 -11.40 27.47 19.52
C TYR A 11 -11.81 28.37 18.36
N VAL A 12 -13.12 28.50 18.18
CA VAL A 12 -13.73 29.41 17.21
C VAL A 12 -14.16 30.69 17.93
N THR A 13 -13.86 31.85 17.34
CA THR A 13 -14.17 33.15 17.94
C THR A 13 -14.42 34.22 16.88
N SER A 14 -15.19 35.23 17.25
CA SER A 14 -15.31 36.52 16.56
C SER A 14 -14.71 37.68 17.36
N ASP A 15 -14.30 37.44 18.62
CA ASP A 15 -13.68 38.45 19.48
C ASP A 15 -12.20 38.70 19.08
N PRO A 16 -11.86 39.93 18.62
CA PRO A 16 -10.50 40.27 18.20
C PRO A 16 -9.44 40.12 19.30
N LYS A 17 -9.82 40.34 20.57
CA LYS A 17 -8.88 40.21 21.70
C LYS A 17 -8.43 38.77 21.90
N LYS A 18 -9.30 37.82 21.58
CA LYS A 18 -9.03 36.37 21.66
C LYS A 18 -8.28 35.85 20.44
N MET A 19 -8.20 36.60 19.35
CA MET A 19 -7.49 36.20 18.14
C MET A 19 -6.03 36.66 18.15
N LEU A 20 -5.73 37.79 18.79
CA LEU A 20 -4.40 38.39 18.77
C LEU A 20 -3.34 37.41 19.30
N ASN A 21 -2.22 37.31 18.60
CA ASN A 21 -1.11 36.40 18.86
C ASN A 21 -1.46 34.90 18.79
N MET A 22 -2.58 34.55 18.15
CA MET A 22 -2.93 33.17 17.80
C MET A 22 -2.65 32.92 16.33
N TYR A 23 -2.66 31.66 15.91
CA TYR A 23 -2.55 31.22 14.52
C TYR A 23 -3.93 30.82 13.97
N LEU A 24 -4.20 31.07 12.69
CA LEU A 24 -5.39 30.55 12.03
C LEU A 24 -5.29 29.02 11.91
N ALA A 25 -6.27 28.30 12.47
CA ALA A 25 -6.30 26.84 12.49
C ALA A 25 -6.86 26.23 11.17
N LYS A 26 -7.60 27.02 10.41
CA LYS A 26 -8.15 26.69 9.08
C LYS A 26 -7.97 27.88 8.13
N ARG A 27 -8.11 27.62 6.83
CA ARG A 27 -8.23 28.69 5.83
C ARG A 27 -9.53 29.45 6.09
N VAL A 28 -9.48 30.77 5.95
CA VAL A 28 -10.67 31.63 5.98
C VAL A 28 -11.07 31.85 4.54
N LEU A 29 -12.27 31.40 4.18
CA LEU A 29 -12.78 31.40 2.82
C LEU A 29 -13.95 32.38 2.72
N LYS A 30 -14.01 33.10 1.60
CA LYS A 30 -15.22 33.80 1.16
C LYS A 30 -15.97 32.87 0.22
N THR A 31 -17.22 32.58 0.54
CA THR A 31 -18.07 31.65 -0.21
C THR A 31 -19.25 32.41 -0.80
N TRP A 32 -19.51 32.27 -2.09
CA TRP A 32 -20.69 32.85 -2.76
C TRP A 32 -21.25 31.89 -3.80
N GLU A 33 -22.55 32.03 -4.08
CA GLU A 33 -23.25 31.23 -5.07
C GLU A 33 -23.33 31.99 -6.40
N GLU A 34 -22.94 31.35 -7.50
CA GLU A 34 -23.15 31.84 -8.86
C GLU A 34 -24.16 30.95 -9.57
N SER A 35 -25.24 31.55 -10.07
CA SER A 35 -26.22 30.86 -10.89
C SER A 35 -25.83 30.92 -12.36
N PHE A 36 -25.67 29.77 -12.98
CA PHE A 36 -25.49 29.62 -14.42
C PHE A 36 -26.77 29.04 -15.02
N ILE A 37 -27.15 29.50 -16.21
CA ILE A 37 -28.23 28.89 -16.98
C ILE A 37 -27.54 27.97 -17.99
N ASP A 38 -27.83 26.69 -17.93
CA ASP A 38 -27.37 25.72 -18.93
C ASP A 38 -28.08 26.02 -20.26
N GLU A 39 -27.30 26.33 -21.31
CA GLU A 39 -27.83 26.69 -22.63
C GLU A 39 -28.57 25.52 -23.31
N ASP A 40 -28.26 24.27 -22.95
CA ASP A 40 -28.88 23.08 -23.55
C ASP A 40 -30.18 22.66 -22.85
N THR A 41 -30.29 22.89 -21.54
CA THR A 41 -31.44 22.43 -20.72
C THR A 41 -32.33 23.56 -20.19
N GLY A 42 -31.84 24.80 -20.16
CA GLY A 42 -32.51 25.94 -19.55
C GLY A 42 -32.62 25.85 -18.02
N GLU A 43 -31.95 24.88 -17.38
CA GLU A 43 -31.94 24.73 -15.94
C GLU A 43 -30.91 25.67 -15.29
N THR A 44 -31.31 26.30 -14.18
CA THR A 44 -30.40 27.12 -13.38
C THR A 44 -29.58 26.23 -12.47
N VAL A 45 -28.29 26.09 -12.78
CA VAL A 45 -27.32 25.40 -11.93
C VAL A 45 -26.69 26.42 -10.98
N ILE A 46 -26.79 26.17 -9.68
CA ILE A 46 -26.14 26.97 -8.64
C ILE A 46 -24.77 26.35 -8.35
N ILE A 47 -23.71 27.12 -8.53
CA ILE A 47 -22.33 26.69 -8.25
C ILE A 47 -21.80 27.50 -7.08
N GLU A 48 -21.31 26.81 -6.04
CA GLU A 48 -20.62 27.44 -4.93
C GLU A 48 -19.16 27.75 -5.31
N ARG A 49 -18.79 29.03 -5.23
CA ARG A 49 -17.42 29.52 -5.43
C ARG A 49 -16.79 29.85 -4.09
N ASN A 50 -15.48 29.65 -4.01
CA ASN A 50 -14.69 29.85 -2.80
C ASN A 50 -13.40 30.63 -3.12
N GLU A 51 -13.16 31.74 -2.42
CA GLU A 51 -11.91 32.52 -2.46
C GLU A 51 -11.19 32.40 -1.12
N ILE A 52 -9.89 32.14 -1.14
CA ILE A 52 -9.08 32.07 0.08
C ILE A 52 -8.69 33.51 0.49
N LEU A 53 -9.26 34.00 1.60
CA LEU A 53 -8.90 35.31 2.17
C LEU A 53 -7.63 35.21 3.03
N PHE A 54 -7.51 34.14 3.81
CA PHE A 54 -6.37 33.90 4.69
C PHE A 54 -5.98 32.44 4.71
N ASP A 55 -4.68 32.17 4.60
CA ASP A 55 -4.14 30.81 4.70
C ASP A 55 -4.12 30.30 6.15
N ARG A 56 -4.29 28.99 6.29
CA ARG A 56 -4.06 28.27 7.54
C ARG A 56 -2.62 28.52 8.00
N GLY A 57 -2.43 28.71 9.30
CA GLY A 57 -1.13 28.92 9.95
C GLY A 57 -0.60 30.35 9.88
N THR A 58 -1.38 31.30 9.33
CA THR A 58 -1.08 32.72 9.43
C THR A 58 -1.12 33.17 10.89
N LEU A 59 -0.08 33.86 11.36
CA LEU A 59 -0.05 34.49 12.68
C LEU A 59 -0.93 35.73 12.68
N ILE A 60 -1.82 35.84 13.67
CA ILE A 60 -2.72 36.98 13.83
C ILE A 60 -2.02 38.06 14.65
N ASP A 61 -1.22 38.88 13.97
CA ASP A 61 -0.68 40.12 14.51
C ASP A 61 -1.68 41.28 14.38
N GLN A 62 -1.28 42.51 14.71
CA GLN A 62 -2.19 43.67 14.66
C GLN A 62 -2.69 43.98 13.25
N ASP A 63 -1.85 43.82 12.22
CA ASP A 63 -2.19 44.08 10.82
C ASP A 63 -3.15 43.00 10.29
N THR A 64 -2.82 41.73 10.54
CA THR A 64 -3.65 40.58 10.17
C THR A 64 -4.99 40.63 10.89
N LEU A 65 -5.01 41.02 12.17
CA LEU A 65 -6.25 41.21 12.91
C LEU A 65 -7.14 42.30 12.30
N ALA A 66 -6.55 43.42 11.87
CA ALA A 66 -7.29 44.48 11.20
C ALA A 66 -7.89 44.00 9.87
N LYS A 67 -7.13 43.24 9.08
CA LYS A 67 -7.59 42.63 7.82
C LYS A 67 -8.73 41.64 8.06
N ILE A 68 -8.61 40.77 9.07
CA ILE A 68 -9.66 39.81 9.44
C ILE A 68 -10.94 40.55 9.83
N ARG A 69 -10.85 41.62 10.64
CA ARG A 69 -12.02 42.42 11.04
C ARG A 69 -12.69 43.07 9.84
N PHE A 70 -11.90 43.62 8.92
CA PHE A 70 -12.42 44.17 7.67
C PHE A 70 -13.18 43.10 6.87
N SER A 71 -12.62 41.91 6.70
CA SER A 71 -13.31 40.80 6.02
C SER A 71 -14.53 40.25 6.78
N MET A 72 -14.56 40.33 8.11
CA MET A 72 -15.77 40.00 8.89
C MET A 72 -16.92 40.97 8.60
N GLU A 73 -16.62 42.25 8.41
CA GLU A 73 -17.62 43.27 8.09
C GLU A 73 -18.02 43.27 6.60
N ALA A 74 -17.05 43.05 5.69
CA ALA A 74 -17.26 43.19 4.25
C ALA A 74 -17.56 41.87 3.51
N ASP A 75 -16.93 40.77 3.92
CA ASP A 75 -16.96 39.48 3.20
C ASP A 75 -17.86 38.43 3.87
N GLY A 76 -18.62 38.82 4.90
CA GLY A 76 -19.58 37.94 5.57
C GLY A 76 -18.95 36.86 6.46
N ILE A 77 -17.67 37.00 6.82
CA ILE A 77 -17.00 36.06 7.73
C ILE A 77 -17.56 36.22 9.14
N LYS A 78 -18.22 35.19 9.67
CA LYS A 78 -18.85 35.23 11.00
C LYS A 78 -17.86 35.04 12.15
N GLU A 79 -16.92 34.13 11.95
CA GLU A 79 -15.99 33.69 12.97
C GLU A 79 -14.77 33.02 12.32
N VAL A 80 -13.66 32.97 13.05
CA VAL A 80 -12.44 32.27 12.62
C VAL A 80 -12.01 31.28 13.69
N GLU A 81 -11.42 30.18 13.23
CA GLU A 81 -10.85 29.18 14.13
C GLU A 81 -9.37 29.50 14.38
N VAL A 82 -9.01 29.64 15.66
CA VAL A 82 -7.65 30.03 16.07
C VAL A 82 -7.04 28.97 16.98
N SER A 83 -5.70 28.87 16.94
CA SER A 83 -4.90 27.98 17.77
C SER A 83 -3.70 28.72 18.34
N ASN A 84 -3.32 28.43 19.58
CA ASN A 84 -2.09 28.96 20.17
C ASN A 84 -0.81 28.32 19.57
N GLN A 85 -0.95 27.33 18.70
CA GLN A 85 0.17 26.60 18.09
C GLN A 85 0.03 26.60 16.56
N ASN A 86 1.15 26.77 15.84
CA ASN A 86 1.14 26.71 14.39
C ASN A 86 1.30 25.27 13.89
N ARG A 87 0.20 24.63 13.49
CA ARG A 87 0.19 23.27 12.94
C ARG A 87 -0.15 23.32 11.46
N LEU A 88 0.87 23.30 10.59
CA LEU A 88 0.71 23.34 9.13
C LEU A 88 0.76 21.96 8.47
N ALA A 89 1.66 21.09 8.93
CA ALA A 89 1.82 19.77 8.36
C ALA A 89 0.52 18.95 8.49
N PHE A 90 0.29 18.10 7.49
CA PHE A 90 -0.79 17.13 7.44
C PHE A 90 -0.22 15.81 6.93
N GLU A 91 -0.84 14.71 7.35
CA GLU A 91 -0.50 13.38 6.87
C GLU A 91 -1.19 13.18 5.51
N ASN A 92 -0.47 12.63 4.53
CA ASN A 92 -1.08 12.26 3.26
C ASN A 92 -1.81 10.93 3.43
N GLU A 93 -3.02 10.87 2.92
CA GLU A 93 -3.77 9.61 2.86
C GLU A 93 -3.18 8.71 1.78
N ASN A 94 -3.04 7.42 2.10
CA ASN A 94 -2.66 6.40 1.14
C ASN A 94 -3.73 5.33 1.09
N ASN A 95 -4.27 5.11 -0.11
CA ASN A 95 -5.36 4.17 -0.34
C ASN A 95 -4.88 2.83 -0.92
N TYR A 96 -3.57 2.64 -1.04
CA TYR A 96 -2.96 1.44 -1.62
C TYR A 96 -2.28 0.58 -0.56
N LEU A 97 -2.40 -0.74 -0.71
CA LEU A 97 -1.69 -1.71 0.13
C LEU A 97 -0.23 -1.83 -0.30
N TYR A 98 0.68 -1.48 0.60
CA TYR A 98 2.11 -1.72 0.46
C TYR A 98 2.58 -2.81 1.42
N PRO A 99 3.66 -3.53 1.08
CA PRO A 99 4.25 -4.50 1.99
C PRO A 99 4.98 -3.80 3.14
N TYR A 100 4.77 -4.31 4.35
CA TYR A 100 5.41 -3.86 5.58
C TYR A 100 6.08 -5.04 6.27
N ILE A 101 7.28 -4.77 6.80
CA ILE A 101 7.92 -5.67 7.76
C ILE A 101 7.67 -5.14 9.17
N ALA A 102 7.14 -6.01 10.02
CA ALA A 102 6.90 -5.71 11.41
C ALA A 102 7.67 -6.67 12.31
N GLN A 103 7.99 -6.23 13.51
CA GLN A 103 8.60 -7.04 14.55
C GLN A 103 7.84 -6.84 15.85
N ALA A 104 7.54 -7.94 16.52
CA ALA A 104 6.97 -7.94 17.85
C ALA A 104 7.75 -8.89 18.75
N GLN A 105 7.93 -8.49 20.01
CA GLN A 105 8.38 -9.40 21.06
C GLN A 105 7.15 -10.11 21.62
N ILE A 106 7.11 -11.44 21.54
CA ILE A 106 6.02 -12.28 22.04
C ILE A 106 6.64 -13.21 23.08
N GLY A 107 6.27 -13.04 24.35
CA GLY A 107 7.05 -13.60 25.45
C GLY A 107 8.53 -13.15 25.40
N ASP A 108 9.44 -14.11 25.39
CA ASP A 108 10.89 -13.83 25.39
C ASP A 108 11.53 -13.79 24.00
N LYS A 109 10.74 -14.02 22.94
CA LYS A 109 11.25 -14.14 21.56
C LYS A 109 10.79 -13.00 20.68
N LYS A 110 11.67 -12.54 19.78
CA LYS A 110 11.34 -11.57 18.75
C LYS A 110 10.88 -12.30 17.49
N HIS A 111 9.69 -11.95 17.01
CA HIS A 111 9.09 -12.48 15.80
C HIS A 111 9.01 -11.37 14.75
N LYS A 112 9.39 -11.69 13.52
CA LYS A 112 9.23 -10.80 12.36
C LYS A 112 8.07 -11.27 11.49
N PHE A 113 7.24 -10.33 11.10
CA PHE A 113 6.04 -10.53 10.32
C PHE A 113 6.15 -9.72 9.03
N LEU A 114 5.66 -10.27 7.94
CA LEU A 114 5.47 -9.57 6.68
C LEU A 114 3.97 -9.46 6.43
N LEU A 115 3.48 -8.27 6.10
CA LEU A 115 2.05 -8.01 5.93
C LEU A 115 1.81 -6.90 4.92
N TYR A 116 0.57 -6.75 4.45
CA TYR A 116 0.16 -5.63 3.63
C TYR A 116 -0.60 -4.59 4.46
N ALA A 117 -0.36 -3.30 4.24
CA ALA A 117 -1.10 -2.24 4.91
C ALA A 117 -1.14 -0.96 4.08
N THR A 118 -2.12 -0.09 4.36
CA THR A 118 -2.24 1.25 3.74
C THR A 118 -1.34 2.28 4.40
N GLY A 119 -0.90 2.05 5.64
CA GLY A 119 -0.01 2.94 6.37
C GLY A 119 0.53 2.31 7.64
N ILE A 120 1.42 3.02 8.34
CA ILE A 120 2.09 2.51 9.56
C ILE A 120 1.08 2.24 10.68
N GLN A 121 0.09 3.13 10.86
CA GLN A 121 -0.95 2.95 11.88
C GLN A 121 -1.81 1.72 11.58
N ASN A 122 -2.24 1.57 10.32
CA ASN A 122 -3.00 0.41 9.87
C ASN A 122 -2.20 -0.89 10.04
N ALA A 123 -0.92 -0.91 9.65
CA ALA A 123 -0.02 -2.04 9.84
C ALA A 123 0.07 -2.47 11.32
N CYS A 124 0.03 -1.50 12.25
CA CYS A 124 0.03 -1.78 13.68
C CYS A 124 -1.27 -2.45 14.15
N ILE A 125 -2.42 -2.03 13.61
CA ILE A 125 -3.72 -2.63 13.90
C ILE A 125 -3.76 -4.07 13.40
N ILE A 126 -3.42 -4.30 12.12
CA ILE A 126 -3.38 -5.62 11.49
C ILE A 126 -2.44 -6.56 12.26
N LEU A 127 -1.25 -6.08 12.62
CA LEU A 127 -0.28 -6.87 13.37
C LEU A 127 -0.81 -7.30 14.74
N LYS A 128 -1.45 -6.38 15.47
CA LYS A 128 -2.02 -6.66 16.80
C LYS A 128 -3.09 -7.73 16.71
N ASP A 129 -4.07 -7.55 15.83
CA ASP A 129 -5.18 -8.50 15.69
C ASP A 129 -4.67 -9.89 15.28
N TYR A 130 -3.75 -9.95 14.31
CA TYR A 130 -3.16 -11.21 13.92
C TYR A 130 -2.42 -11.91 15.08
N ILE A 131 -1.67 -11.16 15.90
CA ILE A 131 -0.96 -11.76 17.04
C ILE A 131 -1.97 -12.25 18.10
N GLU A 132 -3.01 -11.47 18.40
CA GLU A 132 -4.05 -11.82 19.37
C GLU A 132 -4.78 -13.11 18.99
N LEU A 133 -5.02 -13.34 17.69
CA LEU A 133 -5.65 -14.56 17.19
C LEU A 133 -4.72 -15.79 17.17
N ASN A 134 -3.41 -15.58 17.01
CA ASN A 134 -2.46 -16.67 16.71
C ASN A 134 -1.49 -17.02 17.85
N TYR A 135 -1.44 -16.23 18.92
CA TYR A 135 -0.49 -16.40 20.03
C TYR A 135 -1.18 -16.23 21.39
N GLN A 136 -0.67 -16.95 22.41
CA GLN A 136 -1.25 -16.97 23.75
C GLN A 136 -0.48 -16.13 24.79
N PHE A 137 0.64 -15.51 24.39
CA PHE A 137 1.50 -14.73 25.27
C PHE A 137 1.29 -13.23 25.06
N GLY A 138 1.59 -12.44 26.10
CA GLY A 138 1.69 -10.99 25.96
C GLY A 138 2.73 -10.61 24.91
N PHE A 139 2.44 -9.57 24.15
CA PHE A 139 3.30 -9.10 23.09
C PHE A 139 3.53 -7.58 23.11
N THR A 140 4.63 -7.15 22.51
CA THR A 140 4.98 -5.74 22.34
C THR A 140 5.49 -5.52 20.93
N PRO A 141 4.78 -4.78 20.06
CA PRO A 141 5.31 -4.35 18.77
C PRO A 141 6.58 -3.51 18.99
N THR A 142 7.68 -3.90 18.36
CA THR A 142 8.98 -3.23 18.51
C THR A 142 9.39 -2.44 17.27
N MET A 143 8.94 -2.84 16.08
CA MET A 143 9.28 -2.17 14.82
C MET A 143 8.18 -2.41 13.80
N ILE A 144 7.84 -1.37 13.03
CA ILE A 144 7.02 -1.46 11.83
C ILE A 144 7.69 -0.56 10.81
N LYS A 145 8.02 -1.10 9.64
CA LYS A 145 8.67 -0.38 8.56
C LYS A 145 8.04 -0.80 7.24
N GLU A 146 7.81 0.17 6.37
CA GLU A 146 7.53 -0.12 4.97
C GLU A 146 8.70 -0.92 4.38
N PHE A 147 8.36 -1.97 3.65
CA PHE A 147 9.33 -2.82 2.98
C PHE A 147 9.30 -2.43 1.50
N ASP A 148 10.46 -2.09 0.93
CA ASP A 148 10.59 -1.53 -0.42
C ASP A 148 9.70 -2.27 -1.42
N SER A 149 9.09 -1.53 -2.37
CA SER A 149 8.10 -2.01 -3.35
C SER A 149 8.39 -3.42 -3.90
N CYS A 150 7.86 -4.42 -3.20
CA CYS A 150 8.08 -5.82 -3.52
C CYS A 150 6.76 -6.56 -3.71
N VAL A 151 6.76 -7.53 -4.62
CA VAL A 151 5.65 -8.47 -4.74
C VAL A 151 5.93 -9.66 -3.85
N ILE A 152 5.00 -9.99 -2.95
CA ILE A 152 5.14 -11.13 -2.05
C ILE A 152 4.44 -12.33 -2.69
N LEU A 153 5.19 -13.42 -2.90
CA LEU A 153 4.68 -14.69 -3.43
C LEU A 153 4.79 -15.77 -2.35
N THR A 154 3.74 -16.55 -2.18
CA THR A 154 3.75 -17.71 -1.27
C THR A 154 3.66 -18.99 -2.08
N ASP A 155 4.60 -19.89 -1.85
CA ASP A 155 4.59 -21.21 -2.43
C ASP A 155 3.52 -22.07 -1.75
N ASN A 156 2.46 -22.41 -2.49
CA ASN A 156 1.38 -23.26 -2.00
C ASN A 156 1.50 -24.71 -2.49
N LEU A 157 2.53 -25.09 -3.26
CA LEU A 157 2.66 -26.48 -3.74
C LEU A 157 3.41 -27.34 -2.71
N LYS A 158 3.11 -28.65 -2.70
CA LYS A 158 3.75 -29.64 -1.82
C LYS A 158 5.25 -29.79 -2.17
N GLU A 159 6.06 -30.15 -1.18
CA GLU A 159 7.50 -30.40 -1.35
C GLU A 159 7.69 -31.73 -2.10
N ARG A 160 8.23 -31.68 -3.33
CA ARG A 160 8.75 -32.85 -4.05
C ARG A 160 10.09 -32.44 -4.69
N LYS A 161 11.03 -33.39 -4.80
CA LYS A 161 12.31 -33.16 -5.48
C LYS A 161 12.04 -32.73 -6.92
N VAL A 162 12.83 -31.80 -7.44
CA VAL A 162 12.74 -31.35 -8.84
C VAL A 162 12.95 -32.57 -9.73
N ASP A 163 11.91 -32.99 -10.44
CA ASP A 163 11.90 -34.13 -11.34
C ASP A 163 12.06 -33.69 -12.80
N ASP A 164 12.27 -34.64 -13.71
CA ASP A 164 12.43 -34.38 -15.15
C ASP A 164 11.19 -33.67 -15.76
N ALA A 165 10.01 -33.84 -15.16
CA ALA A 165 8.80 -33.12 -15.54
C ALA A 165 8.91 -31.62 -15.22
N SER A 166 9.47 -31.27 -14.06
CA SER A 166 9.75 -29.88 -13.67
C SER A 166 10.74 -29.21 -14.62
N LEU A 167 11.76 -29.95 -15.07
CA LEU A 167 12.74 -29.50 -16.07
C LEU A 167 12.12 -29.33 -17.46
N ALA A 168 11.26 -30.26 -17.88
CA ALA A 168 10.56 -30.20 -19.17
C ALA A 168 9.56 -29.02 -19.21
N TYR A 169 8.87 -28.71 -18.11
CA TYR A 169 8.04 -27.52 -18.00
C TYR A 169 8.89 -26.24 -18.10
N LEU A 170 10.07 -26.21 -17.43
CA LEU A 170 10.99 -25.07 -17.49
C LEU A 170 11.52 -24.80 -18.90
N LYS A 171 11.68 -25.85 -19.71
CA LYS A 171 12.12 -25.78 -21.12
C LYS A 171 10.97 -25.52 -22.10
N ASN A 172 9.75 -25.28 -21.62
CA ASN A 172 8.56 -25.11 -22.45
C ASN A 172 8.22 -26.36 -23.30
N GLU A 173 8.68 -27.54 -22.89
CA GLU A 173 8.48 -28.82 -23.60
C GLU A 173 7.12 -29.46 -23.26
N ILE A 174 6.51 -29.09 -22.12
CA ILE A 174 5.19 -29.57 -21.68
C ILE A 174 4.35 -28.41 -21.12
N THR A 175 3.03 -28.52 -21.25
CA THR A 175 2.07 -27.56 -20.68
C THR A 175 1.81 -27.82 -19.18
N MET A 176 1.28 -26.84 -18.44
CA MET A 176 0.91 -27.04 -17.03
C MET A 176 -0.18 -28.11 -16.87
N ALA A 177 -1.09 -28.24 -17.83
CA ALA A 177 -2.10 -29.30 -17.81
C ALA A 177 -1.43 -30.69 -17.91
N GLU A 178 -0.47 -30.86 -18.83
CA GLU A 178 0.30 -32.11 -18.97
C GLU A 178 1.26 -32.35 -17.81
N TYR A 179 1.77 -31.30 -17.18
CA TYR A 179 2.57 -31.39 -15.95
C TYR A 179 1.72 -31.85 -14.76
N VAL A 180 0.50 -31.33 -14.63
CA VAL A 180 -0.46 -31.73 -13.59
C VAL A 180 -0.99 -33.15 -13.84
N ASP A 181 -1.27 -33.53 -15.10
CA ASP A 181 -1.65 -34.90 -15.47
C ASP A 181 -0.54 -35.91 -15.13
N LYS A 182 0.71 -35.57 -15.47
CA LYS A 182 1.89 -36.38 -15.11
C LYS A 182 2.19 -36.37 -13.60
N MET A 183 1.63 -35.42 -12.85
CA MET A 183 1.68 -35.40 -11.39
C MET A 183 0.62 -36.31 -10.73
N ASP A 184 -0.50 -36.58 -11.41
CA ASP A 184 -1.59 -37.43 -10.92
C ASP A 184 -1.34 -38.93 -11.18
N ASP A 185 -0.65 -39.27 -12.28
CA ASP A 185 -0.36 -40.68 -12.67
C ASP A 185 0.67 -41.40 -11.78
N GLU A 186 1.48 -40.69 -10.99
CA GLU A 186 2.49 -41.28 -10.07
C GLU A 186 2.06 -41.26 -8.59
N THR A 187 0.75 -41.30 -8.31
CA THR A 187 0.17 -41.20 -6.96
C THR A 187 0.08 -42.53 -6.18
N GLU A 188 0.72 -43.61 -6.64
CA GLU A 188 0.84 -44.84 -5.87
C GLU A 188 2.22 -44.93 -5.20
N ASP A 189 2.20 -44.95 -3.86
CA ASP A 189 3.32 -45.14 -2.94
C ASP A 189 4.20 -43.92 -2.61
N ARG A 190 3.85 -43.25 -1.49
CA ARG A 190 4.69 -43.22 -0.26
C ARG A 190 4.09 -42.33 0.82
N ASP A 191 3.71 -42.97 1.92
CA ASP A 191 3.59 -42.37 3.25
C ASP A 191 4.95 -41.84 3.70
N GLU A 192 5.14 -40.52 3.70
CA GLU A 192 6.16 -39.89 4.55
C GLU A 192 5.53 -38.72 5.32
N GLU A 193 5.47 -38.89 6.65
CA GLU A 193 5.20 -37.84 7.64
C GLU A 193 6.00 -36.58 7.30
N SER A 194 5.30 -35.55 6.83
CA SER A 194 5.91 -34.31 6.37
C SER A 194 6.54 -33.57 7.55
N LYS A 195 7.86 -33.40 7.54
CA LYS A 195 8.59 -32.53 8.47
C LYS A 195 7.98 -31.11 8.50
N PRO A 196 8.14 -30.36 9.61
CA PRO A 196 7.62 -29.00 9.71
C PRO A 196 8.20 -28.10 8.61
N ASN A 197 7.31 -27.63 7.74
CA ASN A 197 7.51 -26.72 6.59
C ASN A 197 8.77 -25.82 6.69
N GLU A 198 9.89 -26.24 6.09
CA GLU A 198 11.19 -25.56 6.14
C GLU A 198 11.30 -24.34 5.20
N LYS A 199 10.16 -23.82 4.70
CA LYS A 199 10.14 -22.68 3.77
C LYS A 199 10.76 -21.43 4.41
N LYS A 200 11.53 -20.71 3.60
CA LYS A 200 12.18 -19.46 3.96
C LYS A 200 11.70 -18.36 3.01
N PHE A 201 11.80 -17.13 3.49
CA PHE A 201 11.56 -15.96 2.65
C PHE A 201 12.85 -15.56 1.94
N TYR A 202 12.80 -15.50 0.62
CA TYR A 202 13.88 -15.02 -0.23
C TYR A 202 13.49 -13.69 -0.85
N GLN A 203 14.31 -12.66 -0.65
CA GLN A 203 14.25 -11.43 -1.41
C GLN A 203 15.05 -11.62 -2.69
N ILE A 204 14.39 -11.54 -3.84
CA ILE A 204 14.95 -11.78 -5.17
C ILE A 204 14.76 -10.53 -5.99
N GLU A 205 15.87 -9.94 -6.44
CA GLU A 205 15.87 -8.89 -7.44
C GLU A 205 15.94 -9.56 -8.82
N THR A 206 14.90 -9.38 -9.62
CA THR A 206 14.75 -9.98 -10.93
C THR A 206 14.75 -8.89 -11.98
N LYS A 207 15.67 -9.01 -12.94
CA LYS A 207 15.64 -8.26 -14.19
C LYS A 207 14.64 -8.92 -15.12
N ILE A 208 13.64 -8.15 -15.54
CA ILE A 208 12.57 -8.56 -16.43
C ILE A 208 12.79 -7.81 -17.74
N THR A 209 13.03 -8.55 -18.82
CA THR A 209 13.13 -8.02 -20.17
C THR A 209 11.86 -8.37 -20.93
N PHE A 210 11.17 -7.35 -21.42
CA PHE A 210 10.01 -7.48 -22.29
C PHE A 210 10.47 -7.21 -23.72
N THR A 211 10.31 -8.20 -24.60
CA THR A 211 10.61 -8.03 -26.03
C THR A 211 9.31 -7.88 -26.83
N GLU A 212 9.24 -6.82 -27.63
CA GLU A 212 8.14 -6.54 -28.55
C GLU A 212 8.71 -6.11 -29.92
N GLY A 213 8.92 -7.07 -30.83
CA GLY A 213 9.60 -6.82 -32.10
C GLY A 213 11.08 -6.48 -31.89
N ASP A 214 11.52 -5.32 -32.40
CA ASP A 214 12.91 -4.83 -32.24
C ASP A 214 13.12 -4.02 -30.95
N ASN A 215 12.07 -3.80 -30.15
CA ASN A 215 12.16 -3.05 -28.89
C ASN A 215 12.33 -4.00 -27.70
N GLU A 216 13.35 -3.72 -26.88
CA GLU A 216 13.60 -4.41 -25.61
C GLU A 216 13.43 -3.42 -24.45
N ASP A 217 12.46 -3.67 -23.58
CA ASP A 217 12.24 -2.91 -22.36
C ASP A 217 12.75 -3.71 -21.15
N GLU A 218 13.72 -3.17 -20.41
CA GLU A 218 14.26 -3.81 -19.21
C GLU A 218 13.75 -3.13 -17.94
N ARG A 219 13.33 -3.92 -16.96
CA ARG A 219 12.89 -3.45 -15.63
C ARG A 219 13.43 -4.35 -14.53
N VAL A 220 13.91 -3.75 -13.46
CA VAL A 220 14.30 -4.49 -12.24
C VAL A 220 13.14 -4.44 -11.26
N GLN A 221 12.73 -5.61 -10.76
CA GLN A 221 11.66 -5.74 -9.78
C GLN A 221 12.09 -6.64 -8.62
N THR A 222 11.72 -6.25 -7.40
CA THR A 222 11.99 -7.04 -6.21
C THR A 222 10.78 -7.93 -5.89
N PHE A 223 11.05 -9.21 -5.63
CA PHE A 223 10.08 -10.20 -5.17
C PHE A 223 10.50 -10.72 -3.80
N VAL A 224 9.53 -10.96 -2.92
CA VAL A 224 9.75 -11.71 -1.68
C VAL A 224 8.99 -13.02 -1.80
N VAL A 225 9.71 -14.12 -1.90
CA VAL A 225 9.10 -15.43 -2.17
C VAL A 225 9.29 -16.34 -0.96
N ASN A 226 8.19 -16.84 -0.40
CA ASN A 226 8.20 -17.84 0.65
C ASN A 226 8.25 -19.24 0.04
N THR A 227 9.43 -19.88 -0.02
CA THR A 227 9.63 -21.18 -0.68
C THR A 227 10.85 -21.94 -0.11
N PHE A 228 11.15 -23.12 -0.63
CA PHE A 228 12.23 -23.99 -0.16
C PHE A 228 13.61 -23.61 -0.71
N ASN A 229 13.68 -23.15 -1.97
CA ASN A 229 14.94 -22.83 -2.64
C ASN A 229 14.77 -21.70 -3.69
N VAL A 230 15.89 -21.18 -4.17
CA VAL A 230 15.90 -20.04 -5.11
C VAL A 230 15.36 -20.42 -6.49
N ASP A 231 15.63 -21.64 -6.98
CA ASP A 231 15.16 -22.10 -8.29
C ASP A 231 13.63 -22.16 -8.35
N ARG A 232 13.01 -22.64 -7.29
CA ARG A 232 11.56 -22.66 -7.14
C ARG A 232 10.96 -21.28 -6.97
N ALA A 233 11.68 -20.37 -6.31
CA ALA A 233 11.28 -18.98 -6.23
C ALA A 233 11.25 -18.34 -7.64
N MET A 234 12.24 -18.64 -8.47
CA MET A 234 12.30 -18.19 -9.86
C MET A 234 11.12 -18.71 -10.66
N MET A 235 10.80 -20.00 -10.55
CA MET A 235 9.63 -20.60 -11.19
C MET A 235 8.33 -19.87 -10.80
N LEU A 236 8.15 -19.55 -9.51
CA LEU A 236 6.97 -18.83 -9.02
C LEU A 236 6.91 -17.39 -9.56
N ILE A 237 8.06 -16.70 -9.67
CA ILE A 237 8.15 -15.35 -10.25
C ILE A 237 7.79 -15.38 -11.74
N THR A 238 8.39 -16.27 -12.51
CA THR A 238 8.11 -16.40 -13.95
C THR A 238 6.65 -16.73 -14.21
N HIS A 239 6.07 -17.65 -13.44
CA HIS A 239 4.65 -17.99 -13.53
C HIS A 239 3.75 -16.79 -13.19
N TYR A 240 4.06 -16.05 -12.13
CA TYR A 240 3.31 -14.84 -11.76
C TYR A 240 3.33 -13.79 -12.88
N LEU A 241 4.48 -13.57 -13.53
CA LEU A 241 4.61 -12.61 -14.62
C LEU A 241 3.82 -13.04 -15.86
N LYS A 242 3.87 -14.33 -16.22
CA LYS A 242 3.05 -14.89 -17.32
C LYS A 242 1.55 -14.72 -17.05
N ASN A 243 1.08 -15.06 -15.86
CA ASN A 243 -0.34 -14.93 -15.51
C ASN A 243 -0.81 -13.47 -15.54
N LYS A 244 0.01 -12.53 -15.07
CA LYS A 244 -0.27 -11.10 -15.16
C LYS A 244 -0.42 -10.62 -16.60
N GLU A 245 0.38 -11.14 -17.52
CA GLU A 245 0.28 -10.81 -18.93
C GLU A 245 -1.00 -11.36 -19.57
N GLU A 246 -1.41 -12.57 -19.20
CA GLU A 246 -2.68 -13.15 -19.64
C GLU A 246 -3.90 -12.39 -19.09
N GLU A 247 -3.86 -11.93 -17.84
CA GLU A 247 -4.89 -11.07 -17.26
C GLU A 247 -5.00 -9.74 -18.01
N CYS A 248 -3.86 -9.12 -18.33
CA CYS A 248 -3.82 -7.90 -19.14
C CYS A 248 -4.40 -8.12 -20.54
N GLU A 249 -4.08 -9.26 -21.18
CA GLU A 249 -4.64 -9.62 -22.49
C GLU A 249 -6.17 -9.73 -22.44
N LYS A 250 -6.72 -10.38 -21.41
CA LYS A 250 -8.17 -10.51 -21.23
C LYS A 250 -8.82 -9.14 -21.05
N GLN A 251 -8.27 -8.29 -20.17
CA GLN A 251 -8.81 -6.95 -19.93
C GLN A 251 -8.74 -6.04 -21.16
N ALA A 252 -7.68 -6.14 -21.96
CA ALA A 252 -7.54 -5.38 -23.19
C ALA A 252 -8.57 -5.82 -24.24
N LYS A 253 -8.78 -7.14 -24.39
CA LYS A 253 -9.82 -7.69 -25.28
C LYS A 253 -11.22 -7.27 -24.85
N GLU A 254 -11.52 -7.28 -23.54
CA GLU A 254 -12.80 -6.81 -23.00
C GLU A 254 -13.04 -5.31 -23.28
N LYS A 255 -11.98 -4.50 -23.32
CA LYS A 255 -12.04 -3.07 -23.66
C LYS A 255 -11.94 -2.81 -25.18
N GLY A 256 -11.91 -3.85 -26.01
CA GLY A 256 -11.84 -3.73 -27.47
C GLY A 256 -10.48 -3.29 -28.02
N HIS A 257 -9.41 -3.45 -27.25
CA HIS A 257 -8.05 -3.13 -27.66
C HIS A 257 -7.31 -4.38 -28.17
N GLU A 258 -6.51 -4.24 -29.22
CA GLU A 258 -5.55 -5.27 -29.62
C GLU A 258 -4.45 -5.36 -28.58
N PHE A 259 -4.24 -6.56 -28.03
CA PHE A 259 -3.14 -6.85 -27.11
C PHE A 259 -2.14 -7.77 -27.79
N ARG A 260 -0.89 -7.30 -27.90
CA ARG A 260 0.23 -8.12 -28.37
C ARG A 260 0.93 -8.73 -27.16
N LYS A 261 0.97 -10.06 -27.10
CA LYS A 261 1.78 -10.78 -26.11
C LYS A 261 3.24 -10.42 -26.33
N ARG A 262 3.93 -10.02 -25.26
CA ARG A 262 5.37 -9.78 -25.23
C ARG A 262 6.04 -11.07 -24.79
N GLU A 263 7.26 -11.28 -25.24
CA GLU A 263 8.07 -12.37 -24.67
C GLU A 263 8.74 -11.86 -23.40
N ILE A 264 8.50 -12.54 -22.28
CA ILE A 264 9.05 -12.18 -20.97
C ILE A 264 10.26 -13.04 -20.68
N HIS A 265 11.43 -12.41 -20.62
CA HIS A 265 12.67 -13.04 -20.16
C HIS A 265 12.99 -12.56 -18.74
N THR A 266 13.34 -13.48 -17.85
CA THR A 266 13.62 -13.19 -16.45
C THR A 266 15.03 -13.66 -16.09
N ALA A 267 15.80 -12.80 -15.42
CA ALA A 267 17.12 -13.12 -14.91
C ALA A 267 17.25 -12.66 -13.45
N ILE A 268 17.84 -13.51 -12.60
CA ILE A 268 18.10 -13.16 -11.20
C ILE A 268 19.36 -12.30 -11.13
N GLU A 269 19.23 -11.10 -10.57
CA GLU A 269 20.40 -10.25 -10.27
C GLU A 269 20.94 -10.54 -8.86
N SER A 270 20.06 -10.81 -7.91
CA SER A 270 20.41 -11.03 -6.51
C SER A 270 19.33 -11.86 -5.81
N ALA A 271 19.73 -12.78 -4.93
CA ALA A 271 18.84 -13.57 -4.10
C ALA A 271 19.38 -13.63 -2.66
N LYS A 272 18.62 -13.13 -1.69
CA LYS A 272 19.03 -13.04 -0.28
C LYS A 272 17.94 -13.61 0.63
N PRO A 273 18.25 -14.59 1.51
CA PRO A 273 17.29 -15.04 2.50
C PRO A 273 17.05 -13.94 3.53
N ILE A 274 15.79 -13.65 3.84
CA ILE A 274 15.38 -12.69 4.87
C ILE A 274 14.84 -13.42 6.11
N PRO A 275 15.18 -12.97 7.33
CA PRO A 275 14.77 -13.63 8.56
C PRO A 275 13.32 -13.26 8.94
N VAL A 276 12.38 -13.46 8.02
CA VAL A 276 10.94 -13.26 8.27
C VAL A 276 10.38 -14.58 8.82
N GLY A 277 9.67 -14.49 9.95
CA GLY A 277 9.14 -15.67 10.64
C GLY A 277 7.77 -16.10 10.12
N ARG A 278 6.90 -15.14 9.77
CA ARG A 278 5.56 -15.40 9.22
C ARG A 278 5.12 -14.32 8.24
N PHE A 279 4.28 -14.71 7.30
CA PHE A 279 3.52 -13.80 6.43
C PHE A 279 2.06 -13.78 6.88
N ILE A 280 1.51 -12.58 7.05
CA ILE A 280 0.09 -12.36 7.29
C ILE A 280 -0.60 -12.34 5.92
N PRO A 281 -1.59 -13.22 5.68
CA PRO A 281 -2.27 -13.31 4.39
C PRO A 281 -2.83 -11.96 3.95
N LYS A 282 -2.80 -11.70 2.63
CA LYS A 282 -3.27 -10.43 2.07
C LYS A 282 -4.77 -10.24 2.34
N GLU A 283 -5.54 -11.31 2.35
CA GLU A 283 -6.97 -11.34 2.67
C GLU A 283 -7.25 -10.80 4.06
N PHE A 284 -6.38 -11.14 5.02
CA PHE A 284 -6.47 -10.61 6.37
C PHE A 284 -6.23 -9.10 6.38
N SER A 285 -5.23 -8.62 5.65
CA SER A 285 -4.96 -7.18 5.50
C SER A 285 -6.09 -6.42 4.77
N MET A 286 -6.75 -7.04 3.79
CA MET A 286 -7.84 -6.40 3.02
C MET A 286 -9.06 -6.10 3.88
N ALA A 287 -9.30 -6.87 4.95
CA ALA A 287 -10.38 -6.59 5.90
C ALA A 287 -10.22 -5.24 6.66
N TYR A 288 -9.02 -4.64 6.58
CA TYR A 288 -8.68 -3.35 7.20
C TYR A 288 -8.43 -2.24 6.17
N MET A 289 -8.92 -2.41 4.94
CA MET A 289 -9.05 -1.31 3.99
C MET A 289 -10.41 -0.65 4.23
N GLU A 290 -10.39 0.54 4.83
CA GLU A 290 -11.56 1.44 4.90
C GLU A 290 -11.79 2.15 3.56
#